data_AF-A0A9D2KIG2-F1
#
_entry.id   AF-A0A9D2KIG2-F1
#
_cell.length_a   1.000
_cell.length_b   1.000
_cell.length_c   1.000
_cell.angle_alpha   90.00
_cell.angle_beta   90.00
_cell.angle_gamma   90.00
#
_symmetry.space_group_name_H-M   'P 1'
#
loop_
_entity.id
_entity.type
_entity.pdbx_description
1 polymer ?
#
loop_
_entity_poly.entity_id
_entity_poly.type
_entity_poly.pdbx_seq_one_letter_code
_entity_poly.pdbx_strand_id
1 'polypeptide(L)' 'MDAKRKLEAQYKRQNEYNSKNYERVSLMLPFGEREKVRSAASAENMSLNAYIIEAIREKMGNIE' A
#
# COMPACT_ATOMS: atom_id res chain seq x y z
N MET A 1 11.65 29.63 6.90
CA MET A 1 12.81 28.72 6.72
C MET A 1 12.71 27.45 7.57
N ASP A 2 12.28 27.53 8.83
CA ASP A 2 12.25 26.37 9.73
C ASP A 2 11.15 25.33 9.45
N ALA A 3 9.99 25.75 8.94
CA ALA A 3 8.92 24.82 8.55
C ALA A 3 9.36 23.87 7.42
N LYS A 4 10.13 24.39 6.45
CA LYS A 4 10.64 23.61 5.32
C LYS A 4 11.65 22.54 5.79
N ARG A 5 12.58 22.91 6.67
CA ARG A 5 13.55 21.96 7.25
C ARG A 5 12.88 20.86 8.08
N LYS A 6 11.87 21.21 8.88
CA LYS A 6 11.10 20.22 9.66
C LYS A 6 10.38 19.23 8.75
N LEU A 7 9.78 19.72 7.68
CA LEU A 7 9.08 18.90 6.69
C LEU A 7 10.05 17.95 5.93
N GLU A 8 11.21 18.46 5.52
CA GLU A 8 12.26 17.64 4.89
C GLU A 8 12.76 16.52 5.83
N ALA A 9 12.97 16.84 7.11
CA ALA A 9 13.35 15.84 8.12
C ALA A 9 12.26 14.77 8.32
N GLN A 10 10.98 15.17 8.30
CA GLN A 10 9.85 14.23 8.37
C GLN A 10 9.82 13.30 7.16
N TYR A 11 9.96 13.83 5.94
CA TYR A 11 9.99 13.01 4.73
C TYR A 11 11.17 12.04 4.73
N LYS A 12 12.36 12.48 5.17
CA LYS A 12 13.53 11.61 5.27
C LYS A 12 13.26 10.43 6.22
N ARG A 13 12.74 10.71 7.42
CA ARG A 13 12.39 9.67 8.41
C ARG A 13 11.35 8.70 7.86
N GLN A 14 10.32 9.21 7.19
CA GLN A 14 9.27 8.37 6.63
C GLN A 14 9.79 7.50 5.48
N ASN A 15 10.65 8.04 4.62
CA ASN A 15 11.27 7.28 3.54
C ASN A 15 12.21 6.19 4.08
N GLU A 16 13.04 6.49 5.08
CA GLU A 16 13.92 5.52 5.74
C GLU A 16 13.13 4.40 6.43
N TYR A 17 12.02 4.74 7.09
CA TYR A 17 11.12 3.73 7.66
C TYR A 17 10.51 2.86 6.56
N ASN A 18 10.00 3.48 5.51
CA ASN A 18 9.36 2.76 4.42
C ASN A 18 10.33 1.80 3.71
N SER A 19 11.56 2.23 3.44
CA SER A 19 12.56 1.40 2.76
C SER A 19 13.03 0.20 3.59
N LYS A 20 12.92 0.27 4.92
CA LYS A 20 13.32 -0.81 5.82
C LYS A 20 12.23 -1.83 6.09
N ASN A 21 10.96 -1.41 6.02
CA ASN A 21 9.83 -2.24 6.46
C ASN A 21 8.94 -2.72 5.32
N TYR A 22 9.01 -2.10 4.13
CA TYR A 22 8.13 -2.42 3.02
C TYR A 22 8.88 -2.55 1.71
N GLU A 23 8.58 -3.60 0.96
CA GLU A 23 8.93 -3.71 -0.45
C GLU A 23 7.84 -3.06 -1.30
N ARG A 24 8.22 -2.21 -2.24
CA ARG A 24 7.28 -1.60 -3.18
C ARG A 24 7.14 -2.44 -4.43
N VAL A 25 5.93 -2.95 -4.66
CA VAL A 25 5.55 -3.62 -5.91
C VAL A 25 4.68 -2.67 -6.73
N SER A 26 5.04 -2.47 -8.01
CA SER A 26 4.19 -1.76 -8.96
C SER A 26 3.20 -2.74 -9.58
N LEU A 27 1.91 -2.41 -9.53
CA LEU A 27 0.84 -3.23 -10.11
C LEU A 27 0.15 -2.44 -11.22
N MET A 28 0.09 -3.03 -12.41
CA MET A 28 -0.69 -2.53 -13.54
C MET A 28 -1.99 -3.33 -13.62
N LEU A 29 -3.12 -2.63 -13.54
CA LEU A 29 -4.45 -3.20 -13.72
C LEU A 29 -5.06 -2.70 -15.03
N PRO A 30 -5.89 -3.50 -15.70
CA PRO A 30 -6.69 -3.02 -16.82
C PRO A 30 -7.58 -1.83 -16.43
N PHE A 31 -7.97 -1.05 -17.43
CA PHE A 31 -8.84 0.10 -17.20
C PHE A 31 -10.16 -0.33 -16.55
N GLY A 32 -10.58 0.40 -15.53
CA GLY A 32 -11.81 0.13 -14.77
C GLY A 32 -11.68 -0.96 -13.70
N GLU A 33 -10.65 -1.80 -13.69
CA GLU A 33 -10.53 -2.85 -12.67
C GLU A 33 -10.16 -2.30 -11.29
N ARG A 34 -9.38 -1.21 -11.23
CA ARG A 34 -9.04 -0.56 -9.96
C ARG A 34 -10.28 -0.22 -9.12
N GLU A 35 -11.38 0.16 -9.79
CA GLU A 35 -12.62 0.51 -9.10
C GLU A 35 -13.37 -0.73 -8.62
N LYS A 36 -13.40 -1.80 -9.42
CA LYS A 36 -13.96 -3.10 -8.99
C LYS A 36 -13.24 -3.62 -7.75
N VAL A 37 -11.92 -3.58 -7.73
CA VAL A 37 -11.12 -4.00 -6.57
C VAL A 37 -11.38 -3.09 -5.36
N ARG A 38 -11.56 -1.78 -5.57
CA ARG A 38 -11.93 -0.85 -4.50
C ARG A 38 -13.30 -1.19 -3.91
N SER A 39 -14.30 -1.45 -4.76
CA SER A 39 -15.64 -1.82 -4.30
C SER A 39 -15.62 -3.13 -3.50
N ALA A 40 -14.85 -4.13 -3.96
CA ALA A 40 -14.67 -5.39 -3.23
C ALA A 40 -14.01 -5.17 -1.86
N ALA A 41 -12.92 -4.39 -1.81
CA ALA A 41 -12.25 -4.04 -0.56
C ALA A 41 -13.19 -3.32 0.42
N SER A 42 -13.98 -2.35 -0.07
CA SER A 42 -14.96 -1.63 0.75
C SER A 42 -16.06 -2.52 1.30
N ALA A 43 -16.52 -3.52 0.53
CA ALA A 43 -17.53 -4.49 1.00
C ALA A 43 -17.00 -5.33 2.18
N GLU A 44 -15.68 -5.54 2.23
CA GLU A 44 -15.00 -6.26 3.31
C GLU A 44 -14.44 -5.33 4.40
N ASN A 45 -14.77 -4.03 4.38
CA ASN A 45 -14.22 -3.00 5.27
C ASN A 45 -12.67 -2.93 5.28
N MET A 46 -12.05 -3.31 4.17
CA MET A 46 -10.60 -3.28 3.98
C MET A 46 -10.15 -2.10 3.15
N SER A 47 -8.91 -1.65 3.38
CA SER A 47 -8.25 -0.77 2.43
C SER A 47 -7.92 -1.53 1.13
N LEU A 48 -7.86 -0.82 0.00
CA LEU A 48 -7.47 -1.43 -1.28
C LEU A 48 -6.15 -2.19 -1.20
N ASN A 49 -5.16 -1.66 -0.45
CA ASN A 49 -3.87 -2.31 -0.28
C ASN A 49 -3.96 -3.57 0.58
N ALA A 50 -4.69 -3.52 1.70
CA ALA A 50 -4.91 -4.69 2.55
C ALA A 50 -5.60 -5.81 1.78
N TYR A 51 -6.63 -5.47 1.00
CA TYR A 51 -7.34 -6.42 0.14
C TYR A 51 -6.42 -7.10 -0.88
N ILE A 52 -5.54 -6.35 -1.55
CA ILE A 52 -4.58 -6.90 -2.50
C ILE A 52 -3.57 -7.83 -1.79
N ILE A 53 -3.08 -7.45 -0.62
CA ILE A 53 -2.14 -8.26 0.16
C ILE A 53 -2.78 -9.58 0.60
N GLU A 54 -4.02 -9.55 1.11
CA GLU A 54 -4.75 -10.75 1.49
C GLU A 54 -4.98 -11.67 0.30
N ALA A 55 -5.38 -11.14 -0.86
CA ALA A 55 -5.53 -11.93 -2.08
C ALA A 55 -4.20 -12.60 -2.52
N ILE A 56 -3.07 -11.92 -2.36
CA ILE A 56 -1.74 -12.50 -2.63
C ILE A 56 -1.45 -13.64 -1.63
N ARG A 57 -1.66 -13.41 -0.33
CA ARG A 57 -1.43 -14.41 0.73
C ARG A 57 -2.30 -15.65 0.55
N GLU A 58 -3.57 -15.47 0.22
CA GLU A 58 -4.50 -16.55 -0.07
C GLU A 58 -3.99 -17.41 -1.24
N LYS A 59 -3.52 -16.78 -2.33
CA LYS A 59 -2.94 -17.49 -3.48
C LYS A 59 -1.62 -18.18 -3.17
N MET A 60 -0.84 -17.66 -2.23
CA MET A 60 0.37 -18.30 -1.73
C MET A 60 0.08 -19.43 -0.74
N GLY A 61 -1.19 -19.66 -0.36
CA GLY A 61 -1.60 -20.73 0.55
C GLY A 61 -1.55 -20.35 2.03
N ASN A 62 -1.80 -19.08 2.38
CA ASN A 62 -1.73 -18.54 3.74
C ASN A 62 -0.40 -18.82 4.45
N ILE A 63 0.70 -18.31 3.87
CA ILE A 63 1.98 -18.25 4.58
C ILE A 63 1.84 -17.18 5.67
N GLU A 64 1.59 -17.61 6.92
CA GLU A 64 1.68 -16.76 8.12
C GLU A 64 3.12 -16.28 8.36
#